data_AF-A0A2E1DU15-F1
#
_entry.id   AF-A0A2E1DU15-F1
#
_cell.length_a   1.000
_cell.length_b   1.000
_cell.length_c   1.000
_cell.angle_alpha   90.00
_cell.angle_beta   90.00
_cell.angle_gamma   90.00
#
_symmetry.space_group_name_H-M   'P 1'
#
loop_
_entity.id
_entity.type
_entity.pdbx_description
1 polymer ?
#
loop_
_entity_poly.entity_id
_entity_poly.type
_entity_poly.pdbx_seq_one_letter_code
_entity_poly.pdbx_strand_id
1 'polypeptide(L)'
;MSRWSEQFEGHPIHETIQTLLDWLDVEVEEIDSEHEDERRRFSKALELARTALAGLDAELFPEKLVSNLNNQLRQPQIWNEVSNYASNQNVQHLRQANDHLTGQLPLVYQIAAQAGPPDAAMTVRSIEEAYSRFCKAIEKAEQDFEARLAEGEGRLVEIQDGLDAHKKALENLKAQSDEAFSEWQNEFGEAQNSRAEEFSSAQIQRGEKFDETMREIRSKSEAETKDISTKHNERLKSAFDTYTQDVEVRLDDMKAKHAAILKIHGLVGTDGVAGGYQKTATVEHKAANTWRIVAMVSLGLAAAWLLLKFFLGFGETSAGGVNWAELVTAGSLTLVLLAAAGYASRQSRTHRDLEQQMRWFSLEVNAIDPFLSSLEDADQKELKKQLSERLFGKDRTANQARKGGVDVGAYKELSESILSPVLEILKLSGKG
;
A
#
# COMPACT_ATOMS: atom_id res chain seq x y z
N MET A 1 -64.76 -44.30 77.83
CA MET A 1 -65.92 -44.73 78.61
C MET A 1 -66.63 -45.81 77.83
N SER A 2 -67.06 -46.87 78.52
CA SER A 2 -67.89 -47.88 77.89
C SER A 2 -69.31 -47.35 77.74
N ARG A 3 -70.09 -47.98 76.86
CA ARG A 3 -71.52 -47.71 76.71
C ARG A 3 -72.26 -47.80 78.05
N TRP A 4 -71.84 -48.71 78.92
CA TRP A 4 -72.50 -48.99 80.20
C TRP A 4 -72.24 -47.89 81.23
N SER A 5 -71.00 -47.38 81.32
CA SER A 5 -70.68 -46.23 82.17
C SER A 5 -71.44 -44.98 81.74
N GLU A 6 -71.57 -44.72 80.43
CA GLU A 6 -72.35 -43.59 79.91
C GLU A 6 -73.84 -43.72 80.25
N GLN A 7 -74.40 -44.93 80.20
CA GLN A 7 -75.78 -45.20 80.58
C GLN A 7 -76.04 -44.99 82.08
N PHE A 8 -75.08 -45.35 82.94
CA PHE A 8 -75.17 -45.12 84.38
C PHE A 8 -75.11 -43.64 84.73
N GLU A 9 -74.09 -42.93 84.22
CA GLU A 9 -73.90 -41.48 84.42
C GLU A 9 -75.10 -40.66 83.94
N GLY A 10 -75.66 -41.05 82.80
CA GLY A 10 -76.84 -40.43 82.22
C GLY A 10 -78.17 -40.87 82.83
N HIS A 11 -78.19 -41.73 83.86
CA HIS A 11 -79.44 -42.25 84.41
C HIS A 11 -80.21 -41.15 85.19
N PRO A 12 -81.52 -40.95 84.96
CA PRO A 12 -82.33 -39.88 85.58
C PRO A 12 -82.42 -39.88 87.11
N ILE A 13 -81.97 -40.96 87.76
CA ILE A 13 -81.97 -41.10 89.23
C ILE A 13 -81.12 -40.03 89.90
N HIS A 14 -79.97 -39.67 89.29
CA HIS A 14 -79.03 -38.71 89.86
C HIS A 14 -79.68 -37.33 89.93
N GLU A 15 -80.33 -36.92 88.85
CA GLU A 15 -81.11 -35.68 88.79
C GLU A 15 -82.32 -35.71 89.75
N THR A 16 -83.03 -36.85 89.82
CA THR A 16 -84.21 -37.00 90.68
C THR A 16 -83.88 -36.86 92.17
N ILE A 17 -82.80 -37.50 92.63
CA ILE A 17 -82.34 -37.38 94.03
C ILE A 17 -81.86 -35.95 94.30
N GLN A 18 -81.11 -35.35 93.37
CA GLN A 18 -80.62 -33.98 93.52
C GLN A 18 -81.78 -32.98 93.64
N THR A 19 -82.79 -33.10 92.76
CA THR A 19 -83.97 -32.22 92.77
C THR A 19 -84.75 -32.31 94.08
N LEU A 20 -84.93 -33.53 94.62
CA LEU A 20 -85.62 -33.72 95.90
C LEU A 20 -84.81 -33.14 97.07
N LEU A 21 -83.47 -33.23 97.04
CA LEU A 21 -82.61 -32.58 98.03
C LEU A 21 -82.68 -31.06 97.94
N ASP A 22 -82.67 -30.50 96.72
CA ASP A 22 -82.77 -29.06 96.49
C ASP A 22 -84.12 -28.51 97.01
N TRP A 23 -85.22 -29.26 96.84
CA TRP A 23 -86.54 -28.89 97.40
C TRP A 23 -86.63 -28.96 98.92
N LEU A 24 -85.73 -29.69 99.58
CA LEU A 24 -85.61 -29.66 101.03
C LEU A 24 -84.76 -28.49 101.52
N ASP A 25 -83.99 -27.84 100.65
CA ASP A 25 -83.08 -26.74 100.98
C ASP A 25 -83.78 -25.37 100.88
N VAL A 26 -84.91 -25.25 101.58
CA VAL A 26 -85.71 -24.00 101.67
C VAL A 26 -85.52 -23.39 103.07
N GLU A 27 -85.42 -22.05 103.14
CA GLU A 27 -85.39 -21.29 104.40
C GLU A 27 -86.80 -21.26 105.02
N VAL A 28 -86.94 -21.76 106.26
CA VAL A 28 -88.22 -21.86 106.97
C VAL A 28 -88.25 -20.86 108.13
N GLU A 29 -89.30 -20.03 108.22
CA GLU A 29 -89.40 -18.92 109.18
C GLU A 29 -89.72 -19.36 110.62
N GLU A 30 -90.50 -20.44 110.80
CA GLU A 30 -90.83 -21.03 112.10
C GLU A 30 -90.47 -22.52 112.12
N ILE A 31 -89.41 -22.87 112.84
CA ILE A 31 -88.93 -24.24 112.98
C ILE A 31 -89.42 -24.82 114.30
N ASP A 32 -90.25 -25.87 114.24
CA ASP A 32 -90.57 -26.70 115.40
C ASP A 32 -89.80 -28.03 115.38
N SER A 33 -89.87 -28.78 116.48
CA SER A 33 -89.15 -30.05 116.62
C SER A 33 -89.63 -31.14 115.66
N GLU A 34 -90.91 -31.12 115.25
CA GLU A 34 -91.47 -32.12 114.32
C GLU A 34 -90.97 -31.87 112.90
N HIS A 35 -90.88 -30.60 112.51
CA HIS A 35 -90.36 -30.15 111.23
C HIS A 35 -88.93 -30.61 110.97
N GLU A 36 -88.03 -30.38 111.92
CA GLU A 36 -86.62 -30.79 111.78
C GLU A 36 -86.45 -32.31 111.76
N ASP A 37 -87.27 -33.04 112.51
CA ASP A 37 -87.19 -34.50 112.55
C ASP A 37 -87.60 -35.13 111.21
N GLU A 38 -88.70 -34.65 110.60
CA GLU A 38 -89.17 -35.12 109.29
C GLU A 38 -88.20 -34.71 108.17
N ARG A 39 -87.72 -33.45 108.15
CA ARG A 39 -86.75 -32.96 107.17
C ARG A 39 -85.43 -33.74 107.23
N ARG A 40 -84.88 -33.93 108.43
CA ARG A 40 -83.64 -34.69 108.65
C ARG A 40 -83.77 -36.13 108.21
N ARG A 41 -84.89 -36.78 108.52
CA ARG A 41 -85.14 -38.18 108.13
C ARG A 41 -85.18 -38.35 106.61
N PHE A 42 -85.93 -37.48 105.93
CA PHE A 42 -86.10 -37.55 104.48
C PHE A 42 -84.76 -37.28 103.75
N SER A 43 -84.04 -36.22 104.17
CA SER A 43 -82.71 -35.90 103.66
C SER A 43 -81.72 -37.07 103.87
N LYS A 44 -81.69 -37.68 105.07
CA LYS A 44 -80.81 -38.81 105.36
C LYS A 44 -81.07 -40.02 104.47
N ALA A 45 -82.33 -40.29 104.14
CA ALA A 45 -82.70 -41.39 103.26
C ALA A 45 -82.28 -41.15 101.81
N LEU A 46 -82.40 -39.90 101.32
CA LEU A 46 -81.92 -39.51 99.99
C LEU A 46 -80.39 -39.52 99.90
N GLU A 47 -79.69 -39.03 100.93
CA GLU A 47 -78.22 -39.07 100.98
C GLU A 47 -77.68 -40.51 101.08
N LEU A 48 -78.40 -41.40 101.77
CA LEU A 48 -78.09 -42.83 101.75
C LEU A 48 -78.21 -43.42 100.33
N ALA A 49 -79.28 -43.09 99.61
CA ALA A 49 -79.47 -43.52 98.23
C ALA A 49 -78.39 -42.96 97.30
N ARG A 50 -78.04 -41.67 97.45
CA ARG A 50 -76.95 -41.01 96.71
C ARG A 50 -75.61 -41.69 96.93
N THR A 51 -75.27 -41.97 98.20
CA THR A 51 -74.02 -42.65 98.58
C THR A 51 -73.98 -44.07 98.04
N ALA A 52 -75.09 -44.80 98.11
CA ALA A 52 -75.20 -46.13 97.55
C ALA A 52 -74.97 -46.12 96.03
N LEU A 53 -75.56 -45.18 95.30
CA LEU A 53 -75.33 -45.03 93.85
C LEU A 53 -73.86 -44.70 93.54
N ALA A 54 -73.22 -43.81 94.32
CA ALA A 54 -71.82 -43.47 94.11
C ALA A 54 -70.85 -44.66 94.33
N GLY A 55 -71.24 -45.64 95.13
CA GLY A 55 -70.48 -46.87 95.36
C GLY A 55 -70.78 -48.00 94.37
N LEU A 56 -71.74 -47.84 93.45
CA LEU A 56 -71.99 -48.83 92.41
C LEU A 56 -70.90 -48.80 91.34
N ASP A 57 -70.59 -49.96 90.80
CA ASP A 57 -69.81 -50.11 89.59
C ASP A 57 -70.64 -49.62 88.38
N ALA A 58 -70.11 -48.65 87.63
CA ALA A 58 -70.81 -48.02 86.52
C ALA A 58 -71.04 -48.96 85.33
N GLU A 59 -70.25 -50.04 85.20
CA GLU A 59 -70.42 -51.05 84.14
C GLU A 59 -71.37 -52.18 84.55
N LEU A 60 -71.50 -52.45 85.86
CA LEU A 60 -72.26 -53.58 86.40
C LEU A 60 -73.48 -53.17 87.25
N PHE A 61 -73.92 -51.92 87.18
CA PHE A 61 -75.04 -51.44 87.99
C PHE A 61 -76.37 -52.14 87.65
N PRO A 62 -77.23 -52.43 88.65
CA PRO A 62 -78.51 -53.08 88.42
C PRO A 62 -79.54 -52.08 87.86
N GLU A 63 -79.51 -51.83 86.55
CA GLU A 63 -80.35 -50.84 85.86
C GLU A 63 -81.83 -50.89 86.29
N LYS A 64 -82.44 -52.08 86.29
CA LYS A 64 -83.85 -52.25 86.70
C LYS A 64 -84.14 -51.82 88.14
N LEU A 65 -83.21 -52.07 89.07
CA LEU A 65 -83.38 -51.66 90.47
C LEU A 65 -83.25 -50.15 90.63
N VAL A 66 -82.25 -49.56 89.95
CA VAL A 66 -82.01 -48.10 89.97
C VAL A 66 -83.16 -47.35 89.27
N SER A 67 -83.63 -47.84 88.13
CA SER A 67 -84.83 -47.34 87.45
C SER A 67 -86.09 -47.49 88.29
N ASN A 68 -86.26 -48.60 89.01
CA ASN A 68 -87.40 -48.77 89.92
C ASN A 68 -87.35 -47.73 91.04
N LEU A 69 -86.19 -47.53 91.69
CA LEU A 69 -86.05 -46.50 92.72
C LEU A 69 -86.39 -45.11 92.16
N ASN A 70 -85.90 -44.77 90.97
CA ASN A 70 -86.20 -43.51 90.30
C ASN A 70 -87.72 -43.33 90.09
N ASN A 71 -88.38 -44.36 89.60
CA ASN A 71 -89.81 -44.33 89.36
C ASN A 71 -90.61 -44.19 90.66
N GLN A 72 -90.17 -44.82 91.75
CA GLN A 72 -90.81 -44.70 93.07
C GLN A 72 -90.63 -43.29 93.65
N LEU A 73 -89.43 -42.70 93.54
CA LEU A 73 -89.18 -41.33 93.98
C LEU A 73 -89.95 -40.28 93.17
N ARG A 74 -90.20 -40.55 91.88
CA ARG A 74 -91.03 -39.70 91.00
C ARG A 74 -92.53 -39.93 91.13
N GLN A 75 -92.99 -40.82 92.01
CA GLN A 75 -94.42 -40.97 92.25
C GLN A 75 -95.01 -39.70 92.87
N PRO A 76 -96.26 -39.32 92.53
CA PRO A 76 -96.91 -38.12 93.06
C PRO A 76 -96.86 -38.02 94.59
N GLN A 77 -96.95 -39.15 95.28
CA GLN A 77 -96.95 -39.29 96.74
C GLN A 77 -95.63 -38.88 97.41
N ILE A 78 -94.54 -38.79 96.65
CA ILE A 78 -93.24 -38.30 97.14
C ILE A 78 -92.91 -36.99 96.41
N TRP A 79 -92.96 -37.02 95.07
CA TRP A 79 -92.53 -35.90 94.23
C TRP A 79 -93.38 -34.64 94.41
N ASN A 80 -94.71 -34.76 94.36
CA ASN A 80 -95.58 -33.58 94.50
C ASN A 80 -95.63 -33.11 95.96
N GLU A 81 -95.61 -34.03 96.93
CA GLU A 81 -95.60 -33.67 98.35
C GLU A 81 -94.35 -32.86 98.71
N VAL A 82 -93.15 -33.28 98.27
CA VAL A 82 -91.91 -32.53 98.52
C VAL A 82 -91.89 -31.20 97.75
N SER A 83 -92.42 -31.16 96.52
CA SER A 83 -92.56 -29.90 95.76
C SER A 83 -93.53 -28.91 96.41
N ASN A 84 -94.66 -29.41 96.93
CA ASN A 84 -95.64 -28.61 97.67
C ASN A 84 -95.03 -28.09 98.97
N TYR A 85 -94.29 -28.93 99.70
CA TYR A 85 -93.51 -28.51 100.86
C TYR A 85 -92.54 -27.38 100.52
N ALA A 86 -91.77 -27.49 99.44
CA ALA A 86 -90.85 -26.43 99.03
C ALA A 86 -91.55 -25.08 98.76
N SER A 87 -92.84 -25.13 98.39
CA SER A 87 -93.64 -23.95 98.04
C SER A 87 -94.37 -23.32 99.23
N ASN A 88 -94.86 -24.14 100.17
CA ASN A 88 -95.76 -23.70 101.25
C ASN A 88 -95.25 -23.99 102.66
N GLN A 89 -94.11 -24.67 102.80
CA GLN A 89 -93.42 -25.00 104.04
C GLN A 89 -94.24 -25.84 105.04
N ASN A 90 -95.34 -26.46 104.60
CA ASN A 90 -96.21 -27.23 105.47
C ASN A 90 -95.64 -28.63 105.74
N VAL A 91 -95.32 -28.90 107.01
CA VAL A 91 -94.71 -30.15 107.51
C VAL A 91 -95.54 -31.39 107.20
N GLN A 92 -96.86 -31.26 107.08
CA GLN A 92 -97.73 -32.38 106.76
C GLN A 92 -97.40 -33.00 105.39
N HIS A 93 -96.87 -32.22 104.45
CA HIS A 93 -96.40 -32.74 103.17
C HIS A 93 -95.10 -33.56 103.32
N LEU A 94 -94.15 -33.11 104.15
CA LEU A 94 -92.95 -33.89 104.46
C LEU A 94 -93.27 -35.18 105.19
N ARG A 95 -94.20 -35.13 106.15
CA ARG A 95 -94.63 -36.31 106.89
C ARG A 95 -95.23 -37.38 105.96
N GLN A 96 -96.12 -36.96 105.05
CA GLN A 96 -96.69 -37.84 104.03
C GLN A 96 -95.60 -38.39 103.09
N ALA A 97 -94.69 -37.54 102.62
CA ALA A 97 -93.57 -37.98 101.78
C ALA A 97 -92.66 -38.99 102.52
N ASN A 98 -92.40 -38.80 103.81
CA ASN A 98 -91.61 -39.73 104.64
C ASN A 98 -92.33 -41.07 104.87
N ASP A 99 -93.63 -41.05 105.09
CA ASP A 99 -94.43 -42.29 105.21
C ASP A 99 -94.34 -43.11 103.92
N HIS A 100 -94.41 -42.45 102.76
CA HIS A 100 -94.22 -43.10 101.47
C HIS A 100 -92.78 -43.52 101.20
N LEU A 101 -91.79 -42.71 101.58
CA LEU A 101 -90.37 -43.04 101.45
C LEU A 101 -89.98 -44.24 102.31
N THR A 102 -90.65 -44.44 103.46
CA THR A 102 -90.44 -45.62 104.33
C THR A 102 -90.63 -46.92 103.56
N GLY A 103 -91.59 -46.99 102.65
CA GLY A 103 -91.82 -48.15 101.78
C GLY A 103 -90.71 -48.40 100.76
N GLN A 104 -89.90 -47.37 100.46
CA GLN A 104 -88.83 -47.43 99.46
C GLN A 104 -87.44 -47.69 100.08
N LEU A 105 -87.30 -47.54 101.40
CA LEU A 105 -86.05 -47.83 102.11
C LEU A 105 -85.50 -49.24 101.86
N PRO A 106 -86.30 -50.33 101.78
CA PRO A 106 -85.76 -51.66 101.44
C PRO A 106 -85.04 -51.68 100.10
N LEU A 107 -85.52 -50.93 99.11
CA LEU A 107 -84.89 -50.82 97.79
C LEU A 107 -83.58 -50.03 97.86
N VAL A 108 -83.55 -48.95 98.65
CA VAL A 108 -82.32 -48.18 98.93
C VAL A 108 -81.27 -49.06 99.62
N TYR A 109 -81.66 -49.85 100.62
CA TYR A 109 -80.75 -50.78 101.30
C TYR A 109 -80.28 -51.91 100.38
N GLN A 110 -81.14 -52.39 99.47
CA GLN A 110 -80.75 -53.39 98.48
C GLN A 110 -79.69 -52.87 97.51
N ILE A 111 -79.83 -51.61 97.08
CA ILE A 111 -78.81 -50.93 96.25
C ILE A 111 -77.53 -50.71 97.07
N ALA A 112 -77.65 -50.27 98.32
CA ALA A 112 -76.50 -50.07 99.21
C ALA A 112 -75.74 -51.37 99.52
N ALA A 113 -76.43 -52.51 99.59
CA ALA A 113 -75.80 -53.82 99.79
C ALA A 113 -74.99 -54.29 98.58
N GLN A 114 -75.28 -53.74 97.39
CA GLN A 114 -74.54 -54.01 96.14
C GLN A 114 -73.49 -52.94 95.85
N ALA A 115 -73.49 -51.84 96.61
CA ALA A 115 -72.52 -50.77 96.49
C ALA A 115 -71.23 -51.12 97.25
N GLY A 116 -70.08 -50.91 96.60
CA GLY A 116 -68.79 -50.92 97.25
C GLY A 116 -68.49 -49.60 97.99
N PRO A 117 -67.34 -49.49 98.67
CA PRO A 117 -66.88 -48.22 99.20
C PRO A 117 -66.75 -47.19 98.06
N PRO A 118 -67.30 -45.96 98.19
CA PRO A 118 -67.30 -44.97 97.11
C PRO A 118 -65.89 -44.60 96.62
N ASP A 119 -64.89 -44.59 97.50
CA ASP A 119 -63.49 -44.31 97.15
C ASP A 119 -62.88 -45.39 96.23
N ALA A 120 -63.28 -46.65 96.41
CA ALA A 120 -62.82 -47.75 95.58
C ALA A 120 -63.44 -47.67 94.18
N ALA A 121 -64.74 -47.36 94.09
CA ALA A 121 -65.44 -47.18 92.82
C ALA A 121 -64.86 -46.02 91.99
N MET A 122 -64.53 -44.89 92.62
CA MET A 122 -63.87 -43.76 91.95
C MET A 122 -62.48 -44.14 91.40
N THR A 123 -61.71 -44.94 92.14
CA THR A 123 -60.39 -45.39 91.70
C THR A 123 -60.49 -46.31 90.48
N VAL A 124 -61.42 -47.27 90.51
CA VAL A 124 -61.69 -48.19 89.39
C VAL A 124 -62.09 -47.42 88.13
N ARG A 125 -63.02 -46.46 88.25
CA ARG A 125 -63.44 -45.60 87.13
C ARG A 125 -62.27 -44.84 86.50
N SER A 126 -61.37 -44.30 87.33
CA SER A 126 -60.19 -43.57 86.83
C SER A 126 -59.25 -44.45 86.01
N ILE A 127 -59.13 -45.73 86.37
CA ILE A 127 -58.31 -46.72 85.66
C ILE A 127 -58.98 -47.12 84.33
N GLU A 128 -60.30 -47.34 84.34
CA GLU A 128 -61.08 -47.64 83.13
C GLU A 128 -61.04 -46.49 82.12
N GLU A 129 -61.14 -45.25 82.59
CA GLU A 129 -60.95 -44.07 81.75
C GLU A 129 -59.55 -44.00 81.14
N ALA A 130 -58.50 -44.25 81.93
CA ALA A 130 -57.14 -44.28 81.45
C ALA A 130 -56.92 -45.38 80.39
N TYR A 131 -57.46 -46.58 80.64
CA TYR A 131 -57.43 -47.69 79.69
C TYR A 131 -58.18 -47.35 78.40
N SER A 132 -59.37 -46.76 78.49
CA SER A 132 -60.15 -46.33 77.33
C SER A 132 -59.42 -45.26 76.51
N ARG A 133 -58.75 -44.30 77.16
CA ARG A 133 -57.89 -43.31 76.48
C ARG A 133 -56.72 -43.96 75.78
N PHE A 134 -56.09 -44.95 76.42
CA PHE A 134 -54.99 -45.71 75.83
C PHE A 134 -55.44 -46.49 74.57
N CYS A 135 -56.55 -47.22 74.63
CA CYS A 135 -57.12 -47.92 73.47
C CYS A 135 -57.41 -46.96 72.32
N LYS A 136 -58.08 -45.84 72.59
CA LYS A 136 -58.36 -44.81 71.56
C LYS A 136 -57.09 -44.21 70.95
N ALA A 137 -56.04 -44.03 71.76
CA ALA A 137 -54.77 -43.52 71.27
C ALA A 137 -54.06 -44.53 70.35
N ILE A 138 -54.13 -45.82 70.67
CA ILE A 138 -53.61 -46.90 69.82
C ILE A 138 -54.38 -46.99 68.50
N GLU A 139 -55.71 -47.04 68.55
CA GLU A 139 -56.55 -47.09 67.35
C GLU A 139 -56.27 -45.90 66.41
N LYS A 140 -56.12 -44.70 66.99
CA LYS A 140 -55.74 -43.52 66.22
C LYS A 140 -54.33 -43.64 65.63
N ALA A 141 -53.36 -44.13 66.40
CA ALA A 141 -51.99 -44.31 65.92
C ALA A 141 -51.90 -45.34 64.79
N GLU A 142 -52.69 -46.41 64.86
CA GLU A 142 -52.83 -47.41 63.79
C GLU A 142 -53.38 -46.78 62.51
N GLN A 143 -54.50 -46.04 62.61
CA GLN A 143 -55.10 -45.34 61.46
C GLN A 143 -54.14 -44.30 60.85
N ASP A 144 -53.46 -43.50 61.68
CA ASP A 144 -52.47 -42.51 61.22
C ASP A 144 -51.28 -43.20 60.54
N PHE A 145 -50.87 -44.38 61.02
CA PHE A 145 -49.78 -45.16 60.43
C PHE A 145 -50.18 -45.76 59.08
N GLU A 146 -51.37 -46.35 58.97
CA GLU A 146 -51.91 -46.85 57.70
C GLU A 146 -52.05 -45.74 56.66
N ALA A 147 -52.54 -44.56 57.07
CA ALA A 147 -52.64 -43.41 56.18
C ALA A 147 -51.27 -42.95 55.66
N ARG A 148 -50.25 -42.91 56.53
CA ARG A 148 -48.87 -42.57 56.14
C ARG A 148 -48.24 -43.63 55.23
N LEU A 149 -48.54 -44.91 55.45
CA LEU A 149 -48.10 -46.00 54.57
C LEU A 149 -48.69 -45.83 53.17
N ALA A 150 -50.00 -45.63 53.08
CA ALA A 150 -50.68 -45.40 51.80
C ALA A 150 -50.15 -44.15 51.07
N GLU A 151 -49.89 -43.05 51.80
CA GLU A 151 -49.26 -41.86 51.23
C GLU A 151 -47.82 -42.14 50.74
N GLY A 152 -47.05 -42.89 51.51
CA GLY A 152 -45.69 -43.28 51.16
C GLY A 152 -45.63 -44.17 49.91
N GLU A 153 -46.52 -45.16 49.82
CA GLU A 153 -46.68 -46.00 48.63
C GLU A 153 -47.09 -45.18 47.40
N GLY A 154 -48.03 -44.24 47.56
CA GLY A 154 -48.42 -43.32 46.49
C GLY A 154 -47.24 -42.47 45.98
N ARG A 155 -46.46 -41.87 46.89
CA ARG A 155 -45.25 -41.11 46.52
C ARG A 155 -44.19 -41.96 45.84
N LEU A 156 -44.02 -43.22 46.24
CA LEU A 156 -43.08 -44.13 45.59
C LEU A 156 -43.49 -44.42 44.14
N VAL A 157 -44.79 -44.63 43.89
CA VAL A 157 -45.32 -44.81 42.53
C VAL A 157 -45.09 -43.55 41.70
N GLU A 158 -45.40 -42.36 42.22
CA GLU A 158 -45.17 -41.09 41.50
C GLU A 158 -43.69 -40.88 41.15
N ILE A 159 -42.77 -41.17 42.08
CA ILE A 159 -41.33 -41.07 41.82
C ILE A 159 -40.90 -42.07 40.76
N GLN A 160 -41.42 -43.29 40.79
CA GLN A 160 -41.10 -44.33 39.82
C GLN A 160 -41.60 -43.99 38.41
N ASP A 161 -42.83 -43.51 38.30
CA ASP A 161 -43.41 -43.02 37.05
C ASP A 161 -42.62 -41.82 36.50
N GLY A 162 -42.23 -40.88 37.37
CA GLY A 162 -41.39 -39.74 37.02
C GLY A 162 -40.00 -40.17 36.53
N LEU A 163 -39.38 -41.15 37.19
CA LEU A 163 -38.08 -41.70 36.77
C LEU A 163 -38.17 -42.34 35.38
N ASP A 164 -39.22 -43.10 35.11
CA ASP A 164 -39.40 -43.76 33.81
C ASP A 164 -39.75 -42.75 32.71
N ALA A 165 -40.50 -41.70 33.02
CA ALA A 165 -40.72 -40.58 32.10
C ALA A 165 -39.40 -39.86 31.76
N HIS A 166 -38.57 -39.57 32.76
CA HIS A 166 -37.27 -38.94 32.55
C HIS A 166 -36.30 -39.83 31.76
N LYS A 167 -36.27 -41.14 32.00
CA LYS A 167 -35.47 -42.09 31.20
C LYS A 167 -35.89 -42.05 29.72
N LYS A 168 -37.19 -42.14 29.44
CA LYS A 168 -37.70 -42.05 28.06
C LYS A 168 -37.37 -40.71 27.40
N ALA A 169 -37.49 -39.61 28.12
CA ALA A 169 -37.09 -38.29 27.62
C ALA A 169 -35.60 -38.23 27.27
N LEU A 170 -34.74 -38.84 28.08
CA LEU A 170 -33.30 -38.90 27.84
C LEU A 170 -32.94 -39.78 26.65
N GLU A 171 -33.59 -40.94 26.49
CA GLU A 171 -33.43 -41.81 25.32
C GLU A 171 -33.86 -41.10 24.03
N ASN A 172 -35.00 -40.40 24.05
CA ASN A 172 -35.47 -39.62 22.91
C ASN A 172 -34.51 -38.47 22.56
N LEU A 173 -34.04 -37.73 23.58
CA LEU A 173 -33.09 -36.63 23.36
C LEU A 173 -31.78 -37.15 22.76
N LYS A 174 -31.30 -38.31 23.22
CA LYS A 174 -30.12 -38.97 22.67
C LYS A 174 -30.34 -39.34 21.20
N ALA A 175 -31.47 -39.96 20.87
CA ALA A 175 -31.79 -40.33 19.50
C ALA A 175 -31.85 -39.11 18.56
N GLN A 176 -32.51 -38.02 19.01
CA GLN A 176 -32.56 -36.76 18.26
C GLN A 176 -31.18 -36.13 18.05
N SER A 177 -30.32 -36.19 19.07
CA SER A 177 -28.95 -35.67 18.98
C SER A 177 -28.11 -36.49 18.02
N ASP A 178 -28.25 -37.81 18.03
CA ASP A 178 -27.52 -38.71 17.13
C ASP A 178 -27.98 -38.51 15.67
N GLU A 179 -29.28 -38.33 15.44
CA GLU A 179 -29.86 -38.01 14.13
C GLU A 179 -29.36 -36.65 13.61
N ALA A 180 -29.46 -35.59 14.43
CA ALA A 180 -28.98 -34.26 14.07
C ALA A 180 -27.46 -34.25 13.79
N PHE A 181 -26.67 -35.03 14.54
CA PHE A 181 -25.23 -35.14 14.29
C PHE A 181 -24.95 -35.86 12.96
N SER A 182 -25.69 -36.93 12.66
CA SER A 182 -25.57 -37.64 11.38
C SER A 182 -25.97 -36.77 10.19
N GLU A 183 -27.06 -36.01 10.32
CA GLU A 183 -27.51 -35.05 9.29
C GLU A 183 -26.45 -33.98 9.06
N TRP A 184 -25.95 -33.36 10.13
CA TRP A 184 -24.91 -32.34 10.04
C TRP A 184 -23.62 -32.88 9.41
N GLN A 185 -23.21 -34.10 9.74
CA GLN A 185 -22.04 -34.74 9.15
C GLN A 185 -22.19 -34.96 7.64
N ASN A 186 -23.38 -35.38 7.20
CA ASN A 186 -23.70 -35.57 5.79
C ASN A 186 -23.73 -34.23 5.04
N GLU A 187 -24.47 -33.24 5.54
CA GLU A 187 -24.56 -31.91 4.92
C GLU A 187 -23.19 -31.24 4.83
N PHE A 188 -22.38 -31.35 5.89
CA PHE A 188 -21.04 -30.80 5.90
C PHE A 188 -20.14 -31.50 4.86
N GLY A 189 -20.20 -32.82 4.79
CA GLY A 189 -19.44 -33.61 3.80
C GLY A 189 -19.83 -33.26 2.36
N GLU A 190 -21.13 -33.18 2.07
CA GLU A 190 -21.65 -32.79 0.75
C GLU A 190 -21.24 -31.35 0.39
N ALA A 191 -21.42 -30.40 1.32
CA ALA A 191 -21.02 -29.01 1.09
C ALA A 191 -19.50 -28.87 0.88
N GLN A 192 -18.68 -29.65 1.61
CA GLN A 192 -17.24 -29.64 1.45
C GLN A 192 -16.83 -30.20 0.07
N ASN A 193 -17.45 -31.30 -0.36
CA ASN A 193 -17.20 -31.87 -1.69
C ASN A 193 -17.63 -30.90 -2.80
N SER A 194 -18.83 -30.31 -2.70
CA SER A 194 -19.33 -29.32 -3.66
C SER A 194 -18.39 -28.12 -3.79
N ARG A 195 -17.93 -27.57 -2.64
CA ARG A 195 -16.96 -26.45 -2.65
C ARG A 195 -15.63 -26.83 -3.28
N ALA A 196 -15.14 -28.05 -3.03
CA ALA A 196 -13.89 -28.54 -3.61
C ALA A 196 -14.00 -28.70 -5.14
N GLU A 197 -15.13 -29.24 -5.61
CA GLU A 197 -15.44 -29.37 -7.03
C GLU A 197 -15.58 -28.01 -7.72
N GLU A 198 -16.38 -27.09 -7.14
CA GLU A 198 -16.55 -25.73 -7.64
C GLU A 198 -15.22 -24.98 -7.72
N PHE A 199 -14.40 -25.07 -6.67
CA PHE A 199 -13.08 -24.43 -6.64
C PHE A 199 -12.15 -24.99 -7.72
N SER A 200 -12.10 -26.31 -7.86
CA SER A 200 -11.31 -27.00 -8.89
C SER A 200 -11.74 -26.59 -10.30
N SER A 201 -13.04 -26.64 -10.57
CA SER A 201 -13.65 -26.20 -11.84
C SER A 201 -13.33 -24.75 -12.15
N ALA A 202 -13.51 -23.85 -11.18
CA ALA A 202 -13.19 -22.43 -11.34
C ALA A 202 -11.69 -22.19 -11.57
N GLN A 203 -10.82 -22.99 -10.97
CA GLN A 203 -9.37 -22.91 -11.19
C GLN A 203 -8.98 -23.37 -12.60
N ILE A 204 -9.60 -24.45 -13.10
CA ILE A 204 -9.43 -24.92 -14.47
C ILE A 204 -9.87 -23.84 -15.46
N GLN A 205 -11.09 -23.30 -15.30
CA GLN A 205 -11.60 -22.23 -16.18
C GLN A 205 -10.73 -20.97 -16.17
N ARG A 206 -10.19 -20.57 -15.02
CA ARG A 206 -9.24 -19.46 -14.93
C ARG A 206 -7.95 -19.75 -15.69
N GLY A 207 -7.43 -20.98 -15.59
CA GLY A 207 -6.25 -21.42 -16.33
C GLY A 207 -6.48 -21.38 -17.85
N GLU A 208 -7.58 -21.97 -18.32
CA GLU A 208 -7.95 -21.98 -19.74
C GLU A 208 -8.09 -20.56 -20.31
N LYS A 209 -8.79 -19.66 -19.58
CA LYS A 209 -8.99 -18.28 -20.00
C LYS A 209 -7.69 -17.48 -20.00
N PHE A 210 -6.78 -17.75 -19.06
CA PHE A 210 -5.46 -17.14 -19.04
C PHE A 210 -4.63 -17.59 -20.24
N ASP A 211 -4.61 -18.89 -20.53
CA ASP A 211 -3.89 -19.46 -21.67
C ASP A 211 -4.42 -18.92 -23.01
N GLU A 212 -5.74 -18.81 -23.16
CA GLU A 212 -6.38 -18.19 -24.32
C GLU A 212 -5.95 -16.73 -24.48
N THR A 213 -6.02 -15.95 -23.40
CA THR A 213 -5.61 -14.53 -23.40
C THR A 213 -4.12 -14.39 -23.77
N MET A 214 -3.24 -15.25 -23.26
CA MET A 214 -1.82 -15.22 -23.60
C MET A 214 -1.56 -15.60 -25.06
N ARG A 215 -2.29 -16.58 -25.61
CA ARG A 215 -2.20 -16.90 -27.03
C ARG A 215 -2.64 -15.71 -27.89
N GLU A 216 -3.71 -15.03 -27.52
CA GLU A 216 -4.20 -13.86 -28.25
C GLU A 216 -3.19 -12.70 -28.20
N ILE A 217 -2.64 -12.38 -27.02
CA ILE A 217 -1.61 -11.35 -26.85
C ILE A 217 -0.38 -11.69 -27.69
N ARG A 218 0.08 -12.95 -27.64
CA ARG A 218 1.24 -13.39 -28.42
C ARG A 218 0.99 -13.26 -29.92
N SER A 219 -0.17 -13.70 -30.40
CA SER A 219 -0.53 -13.60 -31.81
C SER A 219 -0.60 -12.14 -32.28
N LYS A 220 -1.23 -11.25 -31.49
CA LYS A 220 -1.27 -9.81 -31.78
C LYS A 220 0.14 -9.19 -31.78
N SER A 221 0.95 -9.51 -30.78
CA SER A 221 2.33 -9.03 -30.67
C SER A 221 3.21 -9.49 -31.85
N GLU A 222 3.09 -10.75 -32.25
CA GLU A 222 3.80 -11.28 -33.43
C GLU A 222 3.35 -10.58 -34.72
N ALA A 223 2.05 -10.33 -34.89
CA ALA A 223 1.50 -9.60 -36.03
C ALA A 223 1.97 -8.14 -36.07
N GLU A 224 1.91 -7.41 -34.94
CA GLU A 224 2.39 -6.03 -34.83
C GLU A 224 3.91 -5.94 -35.05
N THR A 225 4.68 -6.85 -34.47
CA THR A 225 6.14 -6.91 -34.67
C THR A 225 6.48 -7.12 -36.14
N LYS A 226 5.73 -8.01 -36.83
CA LYS A 226 5.90 -8.25 -38.26
C LYS A 226 5.56 -7.00 -39.08
N ASP A 227 4.43 -6.34 -38.80
CA ASP A 227 4.01 -5.11 -39.50
C ASP A 227 4.99 -3.94 -39.27
N ILE A 228 5.47 -3.77 -38.03
CA ILE A 228 6.49 -2.77 -37.69
C ILE A 228 7.80 -3.07 -38.45
N SER A 229 8.23 -4.33 -38.47
CA SER A 229 9.44 -4.77 -39.16
C SER A 229 9.35 -4.53 -40.67
N THR A 230 8.23 -4.88 -41.31
CA THR A 230 8.02 -4.62 -42.74
C THR A 230 8.04 -3.13 -43.05
N LYS A 231 7.33 -2.30 -42.27
CA LYS A 231 7.33 -0.84 -42.42
C LYS A 231 8.71 -0.23 -42.20
N HIS A 232 9.49 -0.72 -41.23
CA HIS A 232 10.86 -0.26 -41.00
C HIS A 232 11.77 -0.63 -42.16
N ASN A 233 11.67 -1.86 -42.67
CA ASN A 233 12.49 -2.30 -43.79
C ASN A 233 12.18 -1.52 -45.07
N GLU A 234 10.90 -1.27 -45.36
CA GLU A 234 10.47 -0.43 -46.49
C GLU A 234 10.98 1.01 -46.35
N ARG A 235 10.85 1.63 -45.18
CA ARG A 235 11.37 2.99 -44.92
C ARG A 235 12.89 3.05 -45.02
N LEU A 236 13.59 2.06 -44.48
CA LEU A 236 15.05 1.99 -44.52
C LEU A 236 15.53 1.82 -45.95
N LYS A 237 14.87 0.97 -46.74
CA LYS A 237 15.15 0.80 -48.16
C LYS A 237 14.91 2.10 -48.93
N SER A 238 13.77 2.75 -48.74
CA SER A 238 13.46 4.03 -49.39
C SER A 238 14.45 5.14 -49.02
N ALA A 239 14.87 5.21 -47.76
CA ALA A 239 15.90 6.15 -47.30
C ALA A 239 17.27 5.84 -47.92
N PHE A 240 17.63 4.56 -48.03
CA PHE A 240 18.89 4.12 -48.63
C PHE A 240 18.93 4.37 -50.14
N ASP A 241 17.82 4.12 -50.84
CA ASP A 241 17.66 4.44 -52.27
C ASP A 241 17.81 5.95 -52.50
N THR A 242 17.16 6.77 -51.66
CA THR A 242 17.29 8.24 -51.70
C THR A 242 18.72 8.71 -51.43
N TYR A 243 19.38 8.13 -50.43
CA TYR A 243 20.77 8.44 -50.11
C TYR A 243 21.72 8.05 -51.24
N THR A 244 21.53 6.88 -51.84
CA THR A 244 22.32 6.41 -52.98
C THR A 244 22.17 7.37 -54.16
N GLN A 245 20.94 7.80 -54.44
CA GLN A 245 20.67 8.79 -55.48
C GLN A 245 21.35 10.14 -55.18
N ASP A 246 21.30 10.65 -53.93
CA ASP A 246 22.00 11.88 -53.56
C ASP A 246 23.53 11.74 -53.68
N VAL A 247 24.08 10.58 -53.31
CA VAL A 247 25.51 10.28 -53.48
C VAL A 247 25.88 10.28 -54.95
N GLU A 248 25.12 9.62 -55.83
CA GLU A 248 25.39 9.60 -57.28
C GLU A 248 25.41 11.02 -57.85
N VAL A 249 24.39 11.83 -57.54
CA VAL A 249 24.29 13.23 -57.98
C VAL A 249 25.50 14.03 -57.49
N ARG A 250 25.87 13.90 -56.22
CA ARG A 250 27.04 14.60 -55.66
C ARG A 250 28.36 14.10 -56.24
N LEU A 251 28.48 12.81 -56.54
CA LEU A 251 29.68 12.22 -57.10
C LEU A 251 29.90 12.71 -58.53
N ASP A 252 28.83 12.83 -59.32
CA ASP A 252 28.89 13.44 -60.64
C ASP A 252 29.22 14.94 -60.58
N ASP A 253 28.65 15.69 -59.64
CA ASP A 253 29.05 17.08 -59.37
C ASP A 253 30.53 17.19 -58.95
N MET A 254 31.02 16.29 -58.10
CA MET A 254 32.42 16.23 -57.69
C MET A 254 33.34 15.92 -58.87
N LYS A 255 32.99 14.96 -59.74
CA LYS A 255 33.74 14.68 -60.98
C LYS A 255 33.79 15.89 -61.90
N ALA A 256 32.66 16.59 -62.07
CA ALA A 256 32.59 17.80 -62.89
C ALA A 256 33.51 18.91 -62.33
N LYS A 257 33.45 19.14 -61.02
CA LYS A 257 34.34 20.09 -60.32
C LYS A 257 35.81 19.68 -60.40
N HIS A 258 36.12 18.39 -60.22
CA HIS A 258 37.48 17.86 -60.35
C HIS A 258 38.05 18.05 -61.76
N ALA A 259 37.25 17.79 -62.79
CA ALA A 259 37.64 18.04 -64.19
C ALA A 259 37.89 19.54 -64.45
N ALA A 260 37.08 20.43 -63.86
CA ALA A 260 37.32 21.87 -63.92
C ALA A 260 38.63 22.27 -63.22
N ILE A 261 38.93 21.68 -62.06
CA ILE A 261 40.19 21.91 -61.33
C ILE A 261 41.40 21.42 -62.15
N LEU A 262 41.34 20.22 -62.74
CA LEU A 262 42.41 19.70 -63.60
C LEU A 262 42.66 20.61 -64.82
N LYS A 263 41.60 21.15 -65.42
CA LYS A 263 41.71 22.11 -66.52
C LYS A 263 42.40 23.40 -66.09
N ILE A 264 42.10 23.90 -64.88
CA ILE A 264 42.78 25.08 -64.31
C ILE A 264 44.24 24.74 -63.97
N HIS A 265 44.52 23.60 -63.35
CA HIS A 265 45.87 23.17 -62.99
C HIS A 265 46.77 22.96 -64.23
N GLY A 266 46.25 22.36 -65.29
CA GLY A 266 46.95 22.20 -66.57
C GLY A 266 47.22 23.54 -67.30
N LEU A 267 46.35 24.53 -67.12
CA LEU A 267 46.53 25.90 -67.63
C LEU A 267 47.53 26.73 -66.80
N VAL A 268 47.62 26.49 -65.49
CA VAL A 268 48.43 27.32 -64.58
C VAL A 268 49.83 26.73 -64.33
N GLY A 269 49.98 25.40 -64.34
CA GLY A 269 51.25 24.73 -64.05
C GLY A 269 52.33 24.93 -65.13
N THR A 270 51.92 25.00 -66.39
CA THR A 270 52.85 25.08 -67.53
C THR A 270 53.12 26.53 -67.97
N ASP A 271 52.12 27.42 -67.92
CA ASP A 271 52.26 28.82 -68.40
C ASP A 271 52.66 29.81 -67.29
N GLY A 272 52.52 29.45 -66.00
CA GLY A 272 52.64 30.39 -64.88
C GLY A 272 54.06 30.88 -64.58
N VAL A 273 55.02 29.96 -64.38
CA VAL A 273 56.37 30.33 -63.92
C VAL A 273 57.33 30.49 -65.11
N ALA A 274 57.46 29.46 -65.94
CA ALA A 274 58.39 29.51 -67.07
C ALA A 274 57.95 30.49 -68.16
N GLY A 275 56.64 30.60 -68.41
CA GLY A 275 56.04 31.60 -69.31
C GLY A 275 56.25 33.04 -68.82
N GLY A 276 56.16 33.29 -67.52
CA GLY A 276 56.44 34.60 -66.92
C GLY A 276 57.88 35.08 -67.14
N TYR A 277 58.86 34.20 -66.93
CA TYR A 277 60.28 34.50 -67.17
C TYR A 277 60.62 34.62 -68.66
N GLN A 278 60.00 33.81 -69.53
CA GLN A 278 60.15 33.93 -70.97
C GLN A 278 59.60 35.26 -71.50
N LYS A 279 58.41 35.65 -71.03
CA LYS A 279 57.80 36.95 -71.38
C LYS A 279 58.68 38.10 -70.92
N THR A 280 59.20 38.06 -69.70
CA THR A 280 60.11 39.07 -69.17
C THR A 280 61.40 39.14 -69.99
N ALA A 281 62.00 37.99 -70.35
CA ALA A 281 63.17 37.94 -71.23
C ALA A 281 62.90 38.61 -72.59
N THR A 282 61.73 38.36 -73.21
CA THR A 282 61.40 39.01 -74.50
C THR A 282 61.21 40.53 -74.39
N VAL A 283 60.74 41.02 -73.25
CA VAL A 283 60.64 42.47 -72.97
C VAL A 283 62.03 43.07 -72.80
N GLU A 284 62.91 42.42 -72.03
CA GLU A 284 64.30 42.82 -71.83
C GLU A 284 65.10 42.82 -73.14
N HIS A 285 64.89 41.83 -74.02
CA HIS A 285 65.48 41.79 -75.38
C HIS A 285 65.09 43.03 -76.19
N LYS A 286 63.79 43.38 -76.18
CA LYS A 286 63.28 44.56 -76.89
C LYS A 286 63.88 45.83 -76.31
N ALA A 287 63.91 45.98 -74.98
CA ALA A 287 64.53 47.11 -74.31
C ALA A 287 66.01 47.24 -74.68
N ALA A 288 66.76 46.13 -74.66
CA ALA A 288 68.17 46.10 -75.07
C ALA A 288 68.35 46.56 -76.51
N ASN A 289 67.52 46.11 -77.44
CA ASN A 289 67.60 46.53 -78.84
C ASN A 289 67.20 48.01 -79.03
N THR A 290 66.23 48.51 -78.28
CA THR A 290 65.90 49.96 -78.32
C THR A 290 67.06 50.81 -77.85
N TRP A 291 67.72 50.47 -76.74
CA TRP A 291 68.92 51.17 -76.27
C TRP A 291 70.10 51.03 -77.24
N ARG A 292 70.22 49.90 -77.94
CA ARG A 292 71.21 49.72 -79.00
C ARG A 292 70.95 50.68 -80.16
N ILE A 293 69.69 50.81 -80.59
CA ILE A 293 69.31 51.76 -81.65
C ILE A 293 69.59 53.18 -81.21
N VAL A 294 69.24 53.56 -79.97
CA VAL A 294 69.57 54.88 -79.42
C VAL A 294 71.07 55.16 -79.45
N ALA A 295 71.90 54.19 -79.03
CA ALA A 295 73.36 54.32 -79.09
C ALA A 295 73.90 54.43 -80.54
N MET A 296 73.35 53.64 -81.47
CA MET A 296 73.74 53.70 -82.89
C MET A 296 73.34 55.03 -83.54
N VAL A 297 72.14 55.54 -83.23
CA VAL A 297 71.68 56.83 -83.73
C VAL A 297 72.51 57.97 -83.16
N SER A 298 72.84 57.96 -81.87
CA SER A 298 73.68 59.02 -81.28
C SER A 298 75.11 59.01 -81.84
N LEU A 299 75.69 57.83 -82.10
CA LEU A 299 76.97 57.70 -82.80
C LEU A 299 76.88 58.16 -84.26
N GLY A 300 75.81 57.77 -84.96
CA GLY A 300 75.56 58.18 -86.34
C GLY A 300 75.37 59.69 -86.47
N LEU A 301 74.63 60.32 -85.54
CA LEU A 301 74.48 61.77 -85.47
C LEU A 301 75.80 62.47 -85.14
N ALA A 302 76.61 61.93 -84.22
CA ALA A 302 77.92 62.49 -83.93
C ALA A 302 78.85 62.43 -85.16
N ALA A 303 78.87 61.30 -85.87
CA ALA A 303 79.66 61.12 -87.08
C ALA A 303 79.15 62.00 -88.24
N ALA A 304 77.84 62.05 -88.46
CA ALA A 304 77.22 62.89 -89.48
C ALA A 304 77.46 64.38 -89.19
N TRP A 305 77.38 64.80 -87.93
CA TRP A 305 77.70 66.16 -87.50
C TRP A 305 79.17 66.52 -87.76
N LEU A 306 80.10 65.61 -87.44
CA LEU A 306 81.53 65.78 -87.73
C LEU A 306 81.81 65.86 -89.24
N LEU A 307 81.18 64.98 -90.04
CA LEU A 307 81.30 65.00 -91.49
C LEU A 307 80.70 66.27 -92.12
N LEU A 308 79.54 66.70 -91.62
CA LEU A 308 78.88 67.92 -92.08
C LEU A 308 79.74 69.15 -91.78
N LYS A 309 80.36 69.21 -90.60
CA LYS A 309 81.34 70.26 -90.26
C LYS A 309 82.63 70.16 -91.10
N PHE A 310 83.08 68.95 -91.42
CA PHE A 310 84.23 68.76 -92.31
C PHE A 310 83.96 69.30 -93.73
N PHE A 311 82.77 69.08 -94.29
CA PHE A 311 82.40 69.56 -95.62
C PHE A 311 82.03 71.05 -95.68
N LEU A 312 81.33 71.58 -94.68
CA LEU A 312 80.98 73.00 -94.61
C LEU A 312 82.20 73.89 -94.30
N GLY A 313 83.31 73.30 -93.87
CA GLY A 313 84.49 74.00 -93.40
C GLY A 313 84.29 74.55 -91.98
N PHE A 314 85.35 74.55 -91.19
CA PHE A 314 85.40 75.37 -89.99
C PHE A 314 85.61 76.81 -90.45
N GLY A 315 84.66 77.70 -90.18
CA GLY A 315 84.66 79.05 -90.75
C GLY A 315 85.99 79.76 -90.48
N GLU A 316 86.66 80.21 -91.55
CA GLU A 316 87.87 81.01 -91.41
C GLU A 316 87.51 82.37 -90.82
N THR A 317 88.12 82.71 -89.68
CA THR A 317 88.14 84.09 -89.23
C THR A 317 88.95 84.92 -90.21
N SER A 318 88.55 86.18 -90.45
CA SER A 318 89.06 87.13 -91.45
C SER A 318 90.57 87.46 -91.38
N ALA A 319 91.34 86.71 -90.60
CA ALA A 319 92.77 86.81 -90.39
C ALA A 319 93.47 85.43 -90.51
N GLY A 320 92.97 84.51 -91.35
CA GLY A 320 93.64 83.24 -91.69
C GLY A 320 93.93 82.30 -90.50
N GLY A 321 93.26 82.52 -89.37
CA GLY A 321 93.43 81.77 -88.13
C GLY A 321 92.24 80.87 -87.82
N VAL A 322 92.50 79.77 -87.10
CA VAL A 322 91.50 78.76 -86.72
C VAL A 322 90.47 79.35 -85.73
N ASN A 323 89.18 79.23 -86.04
CA ASN A 323 88.10 79.69 -85.17
C ASN A 323 87.85 78.70 -84.00
N TRP A 324 88.55 78.93 -82.89
CA TRP A 324 88.48 78.09 -81.70
C TRP A 324 87.07 77.99 -81.06
N ALA A 325 86.23 79.01 -81.19
CA ALA A 325 84.88 78.99 -80.61
C ALA A 325 83.97 77.98 -81.32
N GLU A 326 84.10 77.87 -82.65
CA GLU A 326 83.35 76.91 -83.45
C GLU A 326 83.86 75.48 -83.25
N LEU A 327 85.17 75.30 -83.07
CA LEU A 327 85.77 73.98 -82.78
C LEU A 327 85.33 73.45 -81.41
N VAL A 328 85.35 74.29 -80.37
CA VAL A 328 84.96 73.89 -79.00
C VAL A 328 83.47 73.59 -78.91
N THR A 329 82.61 74.37 -79.56
CA THR A 329 81.16 74.10 -79.59
C THR A 329 80.85 72.82 -80.35
N ALA A 330 81.45 72.60 -81.52
CA ALA A 330 81.31 71.36 -82.28
C ALA A 330 81.84 70.14 -81.49
N GLY A 331 82.99 70.28 -80.82
CA GLY A 331 83.60 69.25 -79.97
C GLY A 331 82.79 68.95 -78.70
N SER A 332 82.16 69.96 -78.11
CA SER A 332 81.30 69.76 -76.93
C SER A 332 80.03 68.97 -77.27
N LEU A 333 79.42 69.24 -78.43
CA LEU A 333 78.23 68.53 -78.88
C LEU A 333 78.55 67.06 -79.22
N THR A 334 79.69 66.78 -79.85
CA THR A 334 80.12 65.41 -80.11
C THR A 334 80.43 64.66 -78.82
N LEU A 335 81.05 65.32 -77.85
CA LEU A 335 81.31 64.73 -76.54
C LEU A 335 80.01 64.32 -75.82
N VAL A 336 78.98 65.18 -75.85
CA VAL A 336 77.66 64.86 -75.28
C VAL A 336 77.01 63.69 -76.01
N LEU A 337 77.06 63.67 -77.35
CA LEU A 337 76.50 62.58 -78.16
C LEU A 337 77.24 61.25 -77.93
N LEU A 338 78.56 61.28 -77.75
CA LEU A 338 79.37 60.11 -77.40
C LEU A 338 79.10 59.63 -75.98
N ALA A 339 78.94 60.53 -75.01
CA ALA A 339 78.56 60.18 -73.65
C ALA A 339 77.16 59.52 -73.61
N ALA A 340 76.20 60.08 -74.36
CA ALA A 340 74.87 59.50 -74.54
C ALA A 340 74.94 58.12 -75.20
N ALA A 341 75.78 57.95 -76.22
CA ALA A 341 76.01 56.66 -76.86
C ALA A 341 76.59 55.62 -75.89
N GLY A 342 77.60 56.01 -75.11
CA GLY A 342 78.24 55.14 -74.13
C GLY A 342 77.27 54.69 -73.04
N TYR A 343 76.45 55.60 -72.53
CA TYR A 343 75.42 55.28 -71.55
C TYR A 343 74.37 54.33 -72.12
N ALA A 344 73.82 54.64 -73.30
CA ALA A 344 72.82 53.80 -73.96
C ALA A 344 73.37 52.40 -74.30
N SER A 345 74.63 52.30 -74.72
CA SER A 345 75.30 51.01 -74.97
C SER A 345 75.44 50.19 -73.68
N ARG A 346 75.82 50.82 -72.56
CA ARG A 346 75.93 50.15 -71.26
C ARG A 346 74.57 49.64 -70.78
N GLN A 347 73.52 50.45 -70.90
CA GLN A 347 72.16 50.03 -70.58
C GLN A 347 71.67 48.90 -71.48
N SER A 348 71.94 48.96 -72.79
CA SER A 348 71.64 47.87 -73.73
C SER A 348 72.29 46.56 -73.28
N ARG A 349 73.55 46.61 -72.81
CA ARG A 349 74.26 45.42 -72.30
C ARG A 349 73.61 44.87 -71.03
N THR A 350 73.25 45.73 -70.08
CA THR A 350 72.58 45.28 -68.84
C THR A 350 71.26 44.58 -69.13
N HIS A 351 70.43 45.13 -70.01
CA HIS A 351 69.18 44.49 -70.43
C HIS A 351 69.41 43.15 -71.16
N ARG A 352 70.49 43.02 -71.95
CA ARG A 352 70.88 41.75 -72.59
C ARG A 352 71.33 40.69 -71.60
N ASP A 353 72.11 41.08 -70.59
CA ASP A 353 72.57 40.16 -69.55
C ASP A 353 71.36 39.66 -68.73
N LEU A 354 70.40 40.55 -68.44
CA LEU A 354 69.14 40.19 -67.78
C LEU A 354 68.27 39.29 -68.67
N GLU A 355 68.12 39.60 -69.96
CA GLU A 355 67.42 38.73 -70.91
C GLU A 355 68.00 37.31 -70.89
N GLN A 356 69.31 37.16 -71.02
CA GLN A 356 69.95 35.85 -71.07
C GLN A 356 69.71 35.07 -69.79
N GLN A 357 69.85 35.71 -68.63
CA GLN A 357 69.58 35.09 -67.33
C GLN A 357 68.11 34.63 -67.21
N MET A 358 67.15 35.48 -67.58
CA MET A 358 65.73 35.14 -67.50
C MET A 358 65.34 34.06 -68.52
N ARG A 359 65.96 34.05 -69.71
CA ARG A 359 65.72 33.05 -70.74
C ARG A 359 66.32 31.69 -70.37
N TRP A 360 67.52 31.69 -69.79
CA TRP A 360 68.13 30.47 -69.24
C TRP A 360 67.31 29.91 -68.10
N PHE A 361 66.88 30.75 -67.17
CA PHE A 361 65.99 30.33 -66.08
C PHE A 361 64.69 29.73 -66.60
N SER A 362 64.07 30.36 -67.60
CA SER A 362 62.86 29.83 -68.24
C SER A 362 63.10 28.46 -68.90
N LEU A 363 64.21 28.28 -69.61
CA LEU A 363 64.59 27.01 -70.22
C LEU A 363 64.90 25.94 -69.18
N GLU A 364 65.62 26.29 -68.11
CA GLU A 364 65.96 25.38 -67.02
C GLU A 364 64.68 24.92 -66.31
N VAL A 365 63.78 25.84 -65.94
CA VAL A 365 62.49 25.49 -65.32
C VAL A 365 61.63 24.62 -66.24
N ASN A 366 61.57 24.92 -67.54
CA ASN A 366 60.84 24.09 -68.51
C ASN A 366 61.47 22.71 -68.74
N ALA A 367 62.78 22.57 -68.56
CA ALA A 367 63.49 21.32 -68.79
C ALA A 367 63.47 20.38 -67.57
N ILE A 368 63.19 20.89 -66.35
CA ILE A 368 63.19 20.09 -65.11
C ILE A 368 62.21 18.90 -65.22
N ASP A 369 60.97 19.12 -65.63
CA ASP A 369 59.95 18.05 -65.67
C ASP A 369 60.27 16.94 -66.69
N PRO A 370 60.69 17.24 -67.95
CA PRO A 370 61.18 16.22 -68.87
C PRO A 370 62.36 15.40 -68.34
N PHE A 371 63.35 16.03 -67.69
CA PHE A 371 64.53 15.31 -67.16
C PHE A 371 64.23 14.47 -65.91
N LEU A 372 63.27 14.87 -65.08
CA LEU A 372 62.87 14.10 -63.90
C LEU A 372 61.97 12.91 -64.24
N SER A 373 61.26 12.96 -65.37
CA SER A 373 60.31 11.93 -65.79
C SER A 373 60.92 10.54 -66.05
N SER A 374 62.25 10.45 -66.25
CA SER A 374 62.97 9.19 -66.52
C SER A 374 63.58 8.51 -65.28
N LEU A 375 63.39 9.06 -64.08
CA LEU A 375 63.92 8.54 -62.81
C LEU A 375 62.83 7.85 -61.98
N GLU A 376 63.21 6.99 -61.01
CA GLU A 376 62.25 6.38 -60.08
C GLU A 376 61.63 7.42 -59.12
N ASP A 377 60.38 7.17 -58.69
CA ASP A 377 59.54 8.13 -57.93
C ASP A 377 60.17 8.63 -56.62
N ALA A 378 61.02 7.82 -55.97
CA ALA A 378 61.72 8.20 -54.74
C ALA A 378 62.77 9.28 -55.01
N ASP A 379 63.57 9.09 -56.07
CA ASP A 379 64.62 10.03 -56.47
C ASP A 379 64.05 11.33 -57.05
N GLN A 380 62.91 11.25 -57.74
CA GLN A 380 62.19 12.44 -58.22
C GLN A 380 61.79 13.38 -57.08
N LYS A 381 61.30 12.82 -55.96
CA LYS A 381 60.86 13.61 -54.79
C LYS A 381 62.03 14.27 -54.07
N GLU A 382 63.13 13.55 -53.89
CA GLU A 382 64.34 14.09 -53.26
C GLU A 382 64.97 15.21 -54.11
N LEU A 383 65.11 15.01 -55.42
CA LEU A 383 65.61 16.03 -56.34
C LEU A 383 64.72 17.28 -56.38
N LYS A 384 63.39 17.12 -56.41
CA LYS A 384 62.45 18.25 -56.36
C LYS A 384 62.61 19.06 -55.07
N LYS A 385 62.83 18.40 -53.93
CA LYS A 385 63.09 19.07 -52.65
C LYS A 385 64.37 19.91 -52.70
N GLN A 386 65.47 19.32 -53.14
CA GLN A 386 66.77 20.02 -53.23
C GLN A 386 66.73 21.19 -54.23
N LEU A 387 66.08 21.02 -55.38
CA LEU A 387 65.93 22.07 -56.39
C LEU A 387 65.07 23.23 -55.86
N SER A 388 63.97 22.93 -55.17
CA SER A 388 63.10 23.95 -54.58
C SER A 388 63.84 24.79 -53.53
N GLU A 389 64.62 24.16 -52.64
CA GLU A 389 65.44 24.88 -51.65
C GLU A 389 66.48 25.78 -52.32
N ARG A 390 67.11 25.31 -53.41
CA ARG A 390 68.13 26.07 -54.12
C ARG A 390 67.57 27.24 -54.94
N LEU A 391 66.42 27.05 -55.60
CA LEU A 391 65.81 28.03 -56.49
C LEU A 391 65.08 29.15 -55.72
N PHE A 392 64.46 28.83 -54.58
CA PHE A 392 63.60 29.75 -53.84
C PHE A 392 64.13 30.14 -52.45
N GLY A 393 65.19 29.49 -51.94
CA GLY A 393 65.73 29.71 -50.59
C GLY A 393 66.85 30.75 -50.45
N LYS A 394 67.25 31.45 -51.51
CA LYS A 394 68.29 32.51 -51.42
C LYS A 394 67.68 33.91 -51.48
N ASP A 395 67.81 34.65 -50.37
CA ASP A 395 67.47 36.08 -50.28
C ASP A 395 68.25 36.89 -51.35
N ARG A 396 67.53 37.34 -52.37
CA ARG A 396 68.08 38.07 -53.53
C ARG A 396 68.32 39.56 -53.29
N THR A 397 68.35 40.01 -52.04
CA THR A 397 68.51 41.42 -51.63
C THR A 397 69.96 41.85 -51.32
N ALA A 398 70.93 40.93 -51.36
CA ALA A 398 72.31 41.25 -50.93
C ALA A 398 73.28 41.70 -52.05
N ASN A 399 72.87 41.77 -53.34
CA ASN A 399 73.82 42.01 -54.44
C ASN A 399 73.46 43.14 -55.41
N GLN A 400 72.56 44.06 -55.01
CA GLN A 400 72.22 45.27 -55.78
C GLN A 400 72.59 46.60 -55.08
N ALA A 401 73.53 46.58 -54.14
CA ALA A 401 74.28 47.78 -53.74
C ALA A 401 75.36 48.10 -54.79
N ARG A 402 74.87 48.61 -55.93
CA ARG A 402 75.54 49.36 -57.00
C ARG A 402 77.06 49.60 -56.84
N LYS A 403 77.85 48.91 -57.68
CA LYS A 403 78.84 49.56 -58.56
C LYS A 403 78.10 50.55 -59.46
N GLY A 404 77.75 51.71 -58.88
CA GLY A 404 77.07 52.83 -59.54
C GLY A 404 77.81 54.15 -59.34
N GLY A 405 79.10 54.07 -58.97
CA GLY A 405 80.02 55.20 -59.06
C GLY A 405 80.71 55.17 -60.43
N VAL A 406 80.76 56.33 -61.09
CA VAL A 406 81.41 56.57 -62.38
C VAL A 406 82.82 55.96 -62.37
N ASP A 407 83.04 54.91 -63.17
CA ASP A 407 84.36 54.34 -63.34
C ASP A 407 85.18 55.27 -64.24
N VAL A 408 86.05 56.05 -63.61
CA VAL A 408 86.93 57.05 -64.23
C VAL A 408 87.83 56.40 -65.30
N GLY A 409 88.05 55.08 -65.25
CA GLY A 409 88.79 54.33 -66.26
C GLY A 409 88.13 54.33 -67.64
N ALA A 410 86.80 54.32 -67.73
CA ALA A 410 86.09 54.33 -69.01
C ALA A 410 86.14 55.71 -69.70
N TYR A 411 86.15 56.80 -68.91
CA TYR A 411 86.46 58.13 -69.42
C TYR A 411 87.92 58.21 -69.87
N LYS A 412 88.84 57.54 -69.18
CA LYS A 412 90.26 57.51 -69.52
C LYS A 412 90.51 56.80 -70.86
N GLU A 413 89.94 55.62 -71.09
CA GLU A 413 90.03 54.90 -72.37
C GLU A 413 89.36 55.64 -73.54
N LEU A 414 88.18 56.23 -73.33
CA LEU A 414 87.52 57.06 -74.35
C LEU A 414 88.33 58.35 -74.62
N SER A 415 88.90 58.96 -73.58
CA SER A 415 89.75 60.14 -73.74
C SER A 415 91.06 59.81 -74.45
N GLU A 416 91.72 58.70 -74.13
CA GLU A 416 93.00 58.31 -74.76
C GLU A 416 92.79 57.86 -76.22
N SER A 417 91.71 57.13 -76.53
CA SER A 417 91.40 56.69 -77.89
C SER A 417 90.99 57.84 -78.82
N ILE A 418 90.39 58.92 -78.30
CA ILE A 418 89.92 60.06 -79.10
C ILE A 418 90.97 61.19 -79.12
N LEU A 419 91.64 61.46 -78.00
CA LEU A 419 92.64 62.54 -77.93
C LEU A 419 93.96 62.17 -78.61
N SER A 420 94.35 60.90 -78.66
CA SER A 420 95.60 60.47 -79.30
C SER A 420 95.72 60.92 -80.77
N PRO A 421 94.75 60.61 -81.66
CA PRO A 421 94.81 61.08 -83.04
C PRO A 421 94.68 62.61 -83.16
N VAL A 422 93.93 63.28 -82.28
CA VAL A 422 93.79 64.75 -82.29
C VAL A 422 95.08 65.45 -81.84
N LEU A 423 95.80 64.89 -80.86
CA LEU A 423 97.11 65.38 -80.41
C LEU A 423 98.23 65.11 -81.42
N GLU A 424 98.17 64.01 -82.16
CA GLU A 424 99.09 63.76 -83.29
C GLU A 424 98.87 64.77 -84.43
N ILE A 425 97.62 65.07 -84.77
CA ILE A 425 97.29 66.11 -85.77
C ILE A 425 97.75 67.50 -85.30
N LEU A 426 97.60 67.83 -84.01
CA LEU A 426 98.11 69.08 -83.43
C LEU A 426 99.64 69.16 -83.43
N LYS A 427 100.37 68.04 -83.29
CA LYS A 427 101.83 68.02 -83.38
C LYS A 427 102.35 68.17 -84.81
N LEU A 428 101.62 67.64 -85.80
CA LEU A 428 101.98 67.77 -87.24
C LEU A 428 101.78 69.20 -87.77
N SER A 429 100.88 70.00 -87.17
CA SER A 429 100.66 71.40 -87.56
C SER A 429 101.61 72.40 -86.85
N GLY A 430 102.46 71.95 -85.91
CA GLY A 430 103.21 72.82 -84.99
C GLY A 430 104.74 72.83 -85.12
N LYS A 431 105.30 72.29 -86.21
CA LYS A 431 106.72 72.44 -86.63
C LYS A 431 106.80 72.28 -88.16
N GLY A 432 106.97 73.27 -89.05
CA GLY A 432 107.06 74.74 -88.92
C GLY A 432 108.10 75.26 -87.98
#